data_AF-A0A9Q1A5K9-F1
#
_entry.id   AF-A0A9Q1A5K9-F1
#
_cell.length_a   1.000
_cell.length_b   1.000
_cell.length_c   1.000
_cell.angle_alpha   90.00
_cell.angle_beta   90.00
_cell.angle_gamma   90.00
#
_symmetry.space_group_name_H-M   'P 1'
#
loop_
_entity.id
_entity.type
_entity.pdbx_description
1 polymer ?
#
loop_
_entity_poly.entity_id
_entity_poly.type
_entity_poly.pdbx_seq_one_letter_code
_entity_poly.pdbx_strand_id
1 'polypeptide(L)'
;MLCSDGTKKLSFGGSIKDGDLVIVYEKRDVMKAVKVSETSVLQNRFGVFKHSDWIGKPFGSKVLSNKGGFVYLLAPTPELWTLVLSHRTQILYIADISFLITYLEIVPGSMVLESGTGSGSLTTSLARAVAPTGHVYTFDFHQQRAASAREDFQSTGVDSLVTVGVRDIQGEGFPDEYSGLADSVFLDLPQPWLAVPSAGKMLKQDGTLCSFSPCIEQVQRTCEALKKTLEVNL
;
A
#
# COMPACT_ATOMS: atom_id res chain seq x y z
N MET A 1 -5.07 -9.83 -3.22
CA MET A 1 -5.66 -8.90 -2.23
C MET A 1 -6.93 -8.26 -2.78
N LEU A 2 -6.96 -7.87 -4.06
CA LEU A 2 -8.17 -7.50 -4.78
C LEU A 2 -8.25 -8.39 -6.02
N CYS A 3 -9.26 -9.24 -6.12
CA CYS A 3 -9.58 -9.88 -7.41
C CYS A 3 -10.58 -8.96 -8.11
N SER A 4 -10.14 -8.30 -9.17
CA SER A 4 -11.06 -7.75 -10.16
C SER A 4 -11.41 -8.88 -11.12
N ASP A 5 -12.67 -9.30 -11.11
CA ASP A 5 -13.18 -10.00 -12.27
C ASP A 5 -13.29 -9.01 -13.45
N GLY A 6 -13.42 -9.51 -14.68
CA GLY A 6 -13.65 -8.68 -15.86
C GLY A 6 -14.91 -7.79 -15.78
N THR A 7 -15.68 -7.86 -14.69
CA THR A 7 -16.86 -7.03 -14.43
C THR A 7 -16.59 -5.86 -13.47
N LYS A 8 -15.34 -5.62 -13.06
CA LYS A 8 -14.95 -4.59 -12.07
C LYS A 8 -15.62 -4.79 -10.70
N LYS A 9 -16.06 -6.00 -10.35
CA LYS A 9 -16.54 -6.32 -9.00
C LYS A 9 -15.41 -6.85 -8.15
N LEU A 10 -15.32 -6.35 -6.91
CA LEU A 10 -14.42 -6.90 -5.90
C LEU A 10 -14.98 -8.24 -5.41
N SER A 11 -14.26 -9.33 -5.63
CA SER A 11 -14.62 -10.65 -5.10
C SER A 11 -13.75 -11.02 -3.90
N PHE A 12 -14.39 -11.28 -2.77
CA PHE A 12 -13.75 -11.79 -1.56
C PHE A 12 -14.22 -13.23 -1.31
N GLY A 13 -13.55 -14.18 -1.94
CA GLY A 13 -13.93 -15.58 -1.85
C GLY A 13 -13.15 -16.42 -2.85
N GLY A 14 -12.50 -17.46 -2.36
CA GLY A 14 -11.68 -18.33 -3.20
C GLY A 14 -11.02 -19.43 -2.38
N SER A 15 -10.82 -20.57 -3.03
CA SER A 15 -9.82 -21.53 -2.58
C SER A 15 -8.43 -21.00 -2.89
N ILE A 16 -7.46 -21.30 -2.04
CA ILE A 16 -6.04 -21.04 -2.26
C ILE A 16 -5.60 -21.74 -3.55
N LYS A 17 -4.88 -21.03 -4.41
CA LYS A 17 -4.32 -21.54 -5.66
C LYS A 17 -2.80 -21.49 -5.63
N ASP A 18 -2.19 -22.23 -6.57
CA ASP A 18 -0.77 -22.09 -6.83
C ASP A 18 -0.44 -20.66 -7.26
N GLY A 19 0.65 -20.09 -6.73
CA GLY A 19 1.06 -18.71 -6.96
C GLY A 19 0.40 -17.65 -6.08
N ASP A 20 -0.68 -17.97 -5.35
CA ASP A 20 -1.35 -17.03 -4.45
C ASP A 20 -0.43 -16.56 -3.32
N LEU A 21 -0.57 -15.31 -2.90
CA LEU A 21 0.01 -14.82 -1.65
C LEU A 21 -0.92 -15.14 -0.48
N VAL A 22 -0.42 -15.84 0.52
CA VAL A 22 -1.16 -16.22 1.75
C VAL A 22 -0.49 -15.60 2.96
N ILE A 23 -1.29 -15.09 3.90
CA ILE A 23 -0.80 -14.69 5.21
C ILE A 23 -0.89 -15.88 6.15
N VAL A 24 0.27 -16.46 6.48
CA VAL A 24 0.36 -17.56 7.44
C VAL A 24 0.38 -16.97 8.84
N TYR A 25 -0.74 -17.09 9.54
CA TYR A 25 -0.87 -16.68 10.93
C TYR A 25 -0.46 -17.84 11.85
N GLU A 26 0.64 -17.66 12.56
CA GLU A 26 1.18 -18.69 13.44
C GLU A 26 0.69 -18.51 14.89
N LYS A 27 0.74 -17.27 15.40
CA LYS A 27 0.18 -16.86 16.70
C LYS A 27 0.02 -15.35 16.74
N ARG A 28 -0.50 -14.83 17.87
CA ARG A 28 -0.56 -13.38 18.11
C ARG A 28 0.81 -12.74 17.86
N ASP A 29 0.81 -11.70 17.03
CA ASP A 29 1.99 -10.91 16.62
C ASP A 29 3.05 -11.69 15.82
N VAL A 30 2.77 -12.92 15.38
CA VAL A 30 3.69 -13.68 14.52
C VAL A 30 2.94 -14.24 13.32
N MET A 31 3.19 -13.60 12.19
CA MET A 31 2.64 -13.91 10.89
C MET A 31 3.68 -13.67 9.79
N LYS A 32 3.48 -14.30 8.64
CA LYS A 32 4.36 -14.16 7.47
C LYS A 32 3.54 -14.16 6.19
N ALA A 33 3.94 -13.34 5.22
CA ALA A 33 3.46 -13.49 3.85
C ALA A 33 4.24 -14.63 3.17
N VAL A 34 3.52 -15.56 2.55
CA VAL A 34 4.10 -16.72 1.85
C VAL A 34 3.46 -16.84 0.48
N LYS A 35 4.29 -16.91 -0.56
CA LYS A 35 3.82 -17.25 -1.91
C LYS A 35 3.65 -18.76 -2.02
N VAL A 36 2.43 -19.19 -2.34
CA VAL A 36 2.08 -20.59 -2.49
C VAL A 36 2.75 -21.13 -3.76
N SER A 37 3.30 -22.32 -3.64
CA SER A 37 3.95 -23.04 -4.72
C SER A 37 3.84 -24.52 -4.42
N GLU A 38 3.27 -25.33 -5.30
CA GLU A 38 2.97 -26.76 -5.08
C GLU A 38 4.18 -27.56 -4.56
N THR A 39 5.39 -27.20 -5.00
CA THR A 39 6.65 -27.86 -4.63
C THR A 39 7.29 -27.33 -3.35
N SER A 40 6.77 -26.23 -2.81
CA SER A 40 7.36 -25.53 -1.67
C SER A 40 6.83 -26.01 -0.32
N VAL A 41 7.61 -25.74 0.72
CA VAL A 41 7.33 -26.14 2.09
C VAL A 41 7.62 -24.96 3.02
N LEU A 42 6.70 -24.68 3.93
CA LEU A 42 6.94 -23.79 5.05
C LEU A 42 7.41 -24.58 6.27
N GLN A 43 8.56 -24.21 6.80
CA GLN A 43 9.07 -24.72 8.07
C GLN A 43 9.11 -23.60 9.11
N ASN A 44 8.51 -23.84 10.27
CA ASN A 44 8.59 -22.95 11.42
C ASN A 44 8.60 -23.76 12.73
N ARG A 45 8.53 -23.08 13.88
CA ARG A 45 8.52 -23.75 15.20
C ARG A 45 7.30 -24.66 15.45
N PHE A 46 6.23 -24.50 14.69
CA PHE A 46 5.00 -25.29 14.80
C PHE A 46 5.01 -26.53 13.88
N GLY A 47 6.03 -26.66 13.04
CA GLY A 47 6.30 -27.86 12.25
C GLY A 47 6.61 -27.56 10.79
N VAL A 48 6.33 -28.56 9.96
CA VAL A 48 6.57 -28.55 8.52
C VAL A 48 5.21 -28.63 7.82
N PHE A 49 4.96 -27.72 6.89
CA PHE A 49 3.69 -27.55 6.19
C PHE A 49 3.95 -27.52 4.69
N LYS A 50 3.48 -28.54 3.96
CA LYS A 50 3.61 -28.58 2.50
C LYS A 50 2.57 -27.67 1.86
N HIS A 51 2.98 -26.84 0.91
CA HIS A 51 2.07 -25.92 0.23
C HIS A 51 1.05 -26.68 -0.65
N SER A 52 1.42 -27.86 -1.16
CA SER A 52 0.49 -28.78 -1.85
C SER A 52 -0.78 -29.07 -1.03
N ASP A 53 -0.65 -29.13 0.30
CA ASP A 53 -1.78 -29.41 1.20
C ASP A 53 -2.66 -28.17 1.42
N TRP A 54 -2.26 -27.00 0.93
CA TRP A 54 -2.99 -25.74 1.08
C TRP A 54 -3.87 -25.46 -0.14
N ILE A 55 -3.40 -25.84 -1.32
CA ILE A 55 -4.09 -25.63 -2.59
C ILE A 55 -5.47 -26.30 -2.56
N GLY A 56 -6.50 -25.57 -3.00
CA GLY A 56 -7.89 -26.01 -2.96
C GLY A 56 -8.60 -25.77 -1.62
N LYS A 57 -7.88 -25.49 -0.52
CA LYS A 57 -8.52 -25.14 0.76
C LYS A 57 -9.04 -23.69 0.73
N PRO A 58 -10.15 -23.39 1.41
CA PRO A 58 -10.58 -22.01 1.57
C PRO A 58 -9.60 -21.22 2.45
N PHE A 59 -9.46 -19.92 2.19
CA PHE A 59 -8.82 -19.01 3.15
C PHE A 59 -9.52 -19.07 4.52
N GLY A 60 -8.76 -18.87 5.59
CA GLY A 60 -9.15 -19.09 6.98
C GLY A 60 -8.93 -20.52 7.47
N SER A 61 -8.53 -21.46 6.60
CA SER A 61 -8.31 -22.86 6.97
C SER A 61 -7.19 -23.02 8.02
N LYS A 62 -7.45 -23.88 9.01
CA LYS A 62 -6.44 -24.39 9.94
C LYS A 62 -5.70 -25.56 9.28
N VAL A 63 -4.37 -25.50 9.20
CA VAL A 63 -3.53 -26.59 8.69
C VAL A 63 -2.68 -27.13 9.82
N LEU A 64 -2.67 -28.46 9.96
CA LEU A 64 -1.91 -29.18 10.97
C LEU A 64 -0.54 -29.58 10.41
N SER A 65 0.48 -29.56 11.27
CA SER A 65 1.76 -30.20 10.98
C SER A 65 1.74 -31.66 11.43
N ASN A 66 2.68 -32.45 10.92
CA ASN A 66 2.86 -33.86 11.33
C ASN A 66 3.19 -34.04 12.83
N LYS A 67 3.53 -32.95 13.55
CA LYS A 67 3.89 -32.97 14.98
C LYS A 67 2.81 -32.33 15.87
N GLY A 68 1.61 -32.10 15.35
CA GLY A 68 0.46 -31.59 16.11
C GLY A 68 0.37 -30.06 16.26
N GLY A 69 1.39 -29.31 15.80
CA GLY A 69 1.29 -27.85 15.69
C GLY A 69 0.39 -27.42 14.53
N PHE A 70 0.00 -26.14 14.47
CA PHE A 70 -0.88 -25.65 13.42
C PHE A 70 -0.61 -24.20 13.04
N VAL A 71 -1.10 -23.82 11.86
CA VAL A 71 -1.17 -22.43 11.38
C VAL A 71 -2.54 -22.15 10.76
N TYR A 72 -2.92 -20.88 10.65
CA TYR A 72 -4.07 -20.44 9.86
C TYR A 72 -3.60 -19.78 8.56
N LEU A 73 -4.29 -20.08 7.46
CA LEU A 73 -4.00 -19.54 6.12
C LEU A 73 -4.96 -18.40 5.79
N LEU A 74 -4.59 -17.16 6.09
CA LEU A 74 -5.47 -16.01 5.92
C LEU A 74 -5.32 -15.39 4.52
N ALA A 75 -6.42 -14.85 4.01
CA ALA A 75 -6.39 -14.02 2.80
C ALA A 75 -5.59 -12.74 3.08
N PRO A 76 -4.76 -12.26 2.14
CA PRO A 76 -4.04 -11.01 2.33
C PRO A 76 -5.03 -9.85 2.34
N THR A 77 -4.90 -8.97 3.34
CA THR A 77 -5.53 -7.65 3.41
C THR A 77 -4.44 -6.60 3.63
N PRO A 78 -4.67 -5.32 3.29
CA PRO A 78 -3.72 -4.25 3.58
C PRO A 78 -3.28 -4.21 5.04
N GLU A 79 -4.21 -4.43 6.00
CA GLU A 79 -3.89 -4.46 7.43
C GLU A 79 -2.90 -5.58 7.78
N LEU A 80 -3.18 -6.79 7.30
CA LEU A 80 -2.30 -7.94 7.55
C LEU A 80 -0.97 -7.76 6.83
N TRP A 81 -0.98 -7.19 5.62
CA TRP A 81 0.21 -6.90 4.84
C TRP A 81 1.12 -5.89 5.55
N THR A 82 0.55 -4.80 6.10
CA THR A 82 1.28 -3.82 6.92
C THR A 82 2.04 -4.48 8.08
N LEU A 83 1.56 -5.61 8.61
CA LEU A 83 2.20 -6.31 9.72
C LEU A 83 3.30 -7.31 9.30
N VAL A 84 3.39 -7.67 8.01
CA VAL A 84 4.32 -8.70 7.52
C VAL A 84 5.24 -8.24 6.40
N LEU A 85 4.99 -7.08 5.80
CA LEU A 85 5.79 -6.57 4.69
C LEU A 85 7.25 -6.36 5.13
N SER A 86 8.16 -6.47 4.17
CA SER A 86 9.57 -6.21 4.41
C SER A 86 9.81 -4.71 4.57
N HIS A 87 10.18 -4.28 5.78
CA HIS A 87 10.50 -2.88 6.05
C HIS A 87 11.78 -2.45 5.33
N ARG A 88 11.63 -1.54 4.37
CA ARG A 88 12.74 -0.83 3.70
C ARG A 88 12.90 0.58 4.24
N THR A 89 11.84 1.10 4.85
CA THR A 89 11.71 2.43 5.44
C THR A 89 10.87 2.34 6.71
N GLN A 90 10.78 3.45 7.44
CA GLN A 90 9.65 3.62 8.36
C GLN A 90 8.33 3.55 7.55
N ILE A 91 7.28 3.03 8.17
CA ILE A 91 5.96 2.88 7.55
C ILE A 91 4.89 3.54 8.39
N LEU A 92 3.77 3.87 7.75
CA LEU A 92 2.51 4.11 8.44
C LEU A 92 1.83 2.80 8.81
N TYR A 93 1.21 2.81 9.99
CA TYR A 93 0.38 1.71 10.49
C TYR A 93 -1.10 2.06 10.36
N ILE A 94 -1.96 1.06 10.60
CA ILE A 94 -3.39 1.16 10.30
C ILE A 94 -4.12 2.33 10.97
N ALA A 95 -3.70 2.76 12.16
CA ALA A 95 -4.29 3.90 12.84
C ALA A 95 -4.16 5.17 11.98
N ASP A 96 -2.93 5.55 11.63
CA ASP A 96 -2.65 6.73 10.81
C ASP A 96 -3.20 6.58 9.39
N ILE A 97 -3.08 5.38 8.79
CA ILE A 97 -3.62 5.09 7.45
C ILE A 97 -5.14 5.29 7.41
N SER A 98 -5.87 4.81 8.42
CA SER A 98 -7.33 4.93 8.47
C SER A 98 -7.77 6.39 8.59
N PHE A 99 -7.04 7.18 9.38
CA PHE A 99 -7.27 8.61 9.53
C PHE A 99 -6.98 9.35 8.22
N LEU A 100 -5.84 9.08 7.60
CA LEU A 100 -5.41 9.67 6.33
C LEU A 100 -6.42 9.40 5.21
N ILE A 101 -6.85 8.14 5.03
CA ILE A 101 -7.84 7.79 3.99
C ILE A 101 -9.13 8.59 4.16
N THR A 102 -9.55 8.79 5.41
CA THR A 102 -10.76 9.55 5.73
C THR A 102 -10.57 11.05 5.43
N TYR A 103 -9.45 11.64 5.88
CA TYR A 103 -9.19 13.09 5.73
C TYR A 103 -8.78 13.50 4.32
N LEU A 104 -8.25 12.58 3.52
CA LEU A 104 -8.03 12.79 2.09
C LEU A 104 -9.27 12.50 1.25
N GLU A 105 -10.41 12.19 1.88
CA GLU A 105 -11.69 11.92 1.23
C GLU A 105 -11.59 10.85 0.12
N ILE A 106 -10.72 9.86 0.32
CA ILE A 106 -10.44 8.86 -0.70
C ILE A 106 -11.61 7.88 -0.79
N VAL A 107 -12.17 7.79 -1.98
CA VAL A 107 -13.31 6.94 -2.31
C VAL A 107 -13.03 6.12 -3.57
N PRO A 108 -13.84 5.08 -3.86
CA PRO A 108 -13.76 4.37 -5.12
C PRO A 108 -13.79 5.32 -6.32
N GLY A 109 -12.79 5.22 -7.21
CA GLY A 109 -12.65 6.14 -8.35
C GLY A 109 -11.64 7.27 -8.16
N SER A 110 -11.18 7.55 -6.94
CA SER A 110 -10.20 8.63 -6.71
C SER A 110 -8.87 8.37 -7.42
N MET A 111 -8.30 9.43 -7.99
CA MET A 111 -6.90 9.49 -8.44
C MET A 111 -6.04 10.08 -7.33
N VAL A 112 -5.11 9.28 -6.79
CA VAL A 112 -4.26 9.67 -5.67
C VAL A 112 -2.80 9.76 -6.13
N LEU A 113 -2.12 10.86 -5.82
CA LEU A 113 -0.67 10.94 -5.95
C LEU A 113 -0.01 10.72 -4.58
N GLU A 114 1.02 9.88 -4.52
CA GLU A 114 1.77 9.55 -3.30
C GLU A 114 3.27 9.77 -3.53
N SER A 115 3.96 10.34 -2.54
CA SER A 115 5.42 10.35 -2.49
C SER A 115 5.89 10.48 -1.04
N GLY A 116 6.76 9.65 -0.47
CA GLY A 116 7.46 8.51 -1.06
C GLY A 116 6.72 7.17 -0.99
N THR A 117 6.98 6.28 -1.96
CA THR A 117 6.44 4.90 -1.95
C THR A 117 6.95 4.09 -0.74
N GLY A 118 8.24 4.23 -0.40
CA GLY A 118 8.85 3.56 0.74
C GLY A 118 8.69 2.04 0.72
N SER A 119 8.01 1.50 1.74
CA SER A 119 7.74 0.07 1.85
C SER A 119 6.36 -0.35 1.34
N GLY A 120 5.54 0.58 0.82
CA GLY A 120 4.24 0.29 0.20
C GLY A 120 3.08 -0.02 1.17
N SER A 121 3.25 0.25 2.48
CA SER A 121 2.20 0.04 3.49
C SER A 121 0.95 0.88 3.20
N LEU A 122 1.12 2.19 3.01
CA LEU A 122 0.05 3.11 2.67
C LEU A 122 -0.50 2.81 1.28
N THR A 123 0.37 2.69 0.27
CA THR A 123 0.00 2.42 -1.13
C THR A 123 -0.96 1.24 -1.28
N THR A 124 -0.73 0.15 -0.54
CA THR A 124 -1.59 -1.04 -0.59
C THR A 124 -3.00 -0.76 -0.03
N SER A 125 -3.10 0.11 0.98
CA SER A 125 -4.38 0.56 1.55
C SER A 125 -5.09 1.57 0.64
N LEU A 126 -4.33 2.48 0.01
CA LEU A 126 -4.84 3.39 -1.01
C LEU A 126 -5.41 2.63 -2.20
N ALA A 127 -4.70 1.62 -2.70
CA ALA A 127 -5.16 0.78 -3.82
C ALA A 127 -6.52 0.15 -3.54
N ARG A 128 -6.74 -0.36 -2.31
CA ARG A 128 -8.06 -0.85 -1.90
C ARG A 128 -9.12 0.25 -1.85
N ALA A 129 -8.77 1.44 -1.35
CA ALA A 129 -9.72 2.53 -1.21
C ALA A 129 -10.18 3.09 -2.56
N VAL A 130 -9.27 3.19 -3.54
CA VAL A 130 -9.57 3.72 -4.88
C VAL A 130 -10.23 2.69 -5.81
N ALA A 131 -10.12 1.40 -5.50
CA ALA A 131 -10.69 0.32 -6.30
C ALA A 131 -12.23 0.49 -6.47
N PRO A 132 -12.82 0.05 -7.60
CA PRO A 132 -12.17 -0.65 -8.73
C PRO A 132 -11.81 0.28 -9.90
N THR A 133 -12.12 1.57 -9.82
CA THR A 133 -12.02 2.51 -10.95
C THR A 133 -11.04 3.65 -10.76
N GLY A 134 -10.52 3.85 -9.55
CA GLY A 134 -9.51 4.84 -9.27
C GLY A 134 -8.10 4.28 -9.45
N HIS A 135 -7.09 5.11 -9.16
CA HIS A 135 -5.70 4.75 -9.39
C HIS A 135 -4.76 5.50 -8.45
N VAL A 136 -3.70 4.82 -8.01
CA VAL A 136 -2.64 5.41 -7.17
C VAL A 136 -1.38 5.56 -8.01
N TYR A 137 -0.86 6.78 -8.11
CA TYR A 137 0.43 7.06 -8.72
C TYR A 137 1.42 7.41 -7.61
N THR A 138 2.34 6.49 -7.36
CA THR A 138 3.30 6.61 -6.26
C THR A 138 4.72 6.79 -6.78
N PHE A 139 5.51 7.62 -6.11
CA PHE A 139 6.86 7.96 -6.54
C PHE A 139 7.88 7.71 -5.43
N ASP A 140 9.00 7.09 -5.77
CA ASP A 140 10.17 7.00 -4.89
C ASP A 140 11.42 7.41 -5.66
N PHE A 141 12.25 8.29 -5.10
CA PHE A 141 13.48 8.73 -5.77
C PHE A 141 14.52 7.60 -5.87
N HIS A 142 14.40 6.54 -5.05
CA HIS A 142 15.37 5.45 -5.00
C HIS A 142 14.91 4.26 -5.85
N GLN A 143 15.60 4.07 -6.98
CA GLN A 143 15.25 3.05 -7.99
C GLN A 143 15.04 1.65 -7.41
N GLN A 144 15.91 1.19 -6.49
CA GLN A 144 15.77 -0.14 -5.89
C GLN A 144 14.50 -0.28 -5.05
N ARG A 145 14.09 0.76 -4.30
CA ARG A 145 12.86 0.72 -3.49
C ARG A 145 11.64 0.69 -4.39
N ALA A 146 11.62 1.51 -5.44
CA ALA A 146 10.58 1.48 -6.45
C ALA A 146 10.48 0.11 -7.15
N ALA A 147 11.61 -0.55 -7.45
CA ALA A 147 11.61 -1.89 -8.02
C ALA A 147 10.99 -2.92 -7.07
N SER A 148 11.43 -2.97 -5.81
CA SER A 148 10.85 -3.87 -4.80
C SER A 148 9.37 -3.60 -4.55
N ALA A 149 8.95 -2.33 -4.54
CA ALA A 149 7.53 -1.99 -4.39
C ALA A 149 6.68 -2.53 -5.55
N ARG A 150 7.16 -2.47 -6.80
CA ARG A 150 6.45 -3.07 -7.95
C ARG A 150 6.28 -4.58 -7.79
N GLU A 151 7.31 -5.29 -7.34
CA GLU A 151 7.24 -6.74 -7.07
C GLU A 151 6.24 -7.07 -5.96
N ASP A 152 6.22 -6.26 -4.89
CA ASP A 152 5.27 -6.39 -3.79
C ASP A 152 3.82 -6.14 -4.27
N PHE A 153 3.59 -5.13 -5.11
CA PHE A 153 2.25 -4.81 -5.64
C PHE A 153 1.73 -5.89 -6.60
N GLN A 154 2.61 -6.48 -7.43
CA GLN A 154 2.27 -7.65 -8.23
C GLN A 154 1.92 -8.85 -7.36
N SER A 155 2.72 -9.11 -6.32
CA SER A 155 2.52 -10.24 -5.42
C SER A 155 1.23 -10.11 -4.58
N THR A 156 0.88 -8.89 -4.19
CA THR A 156 -0.39 -8.60 -3.48
C THR A 156 -1.58 -8.51 -4.44
N GLY A 157 -1.36 -8.38 -5.75
CA GLY A 157 -2.39 -8.28 -6.78
C GLY A 157 -3.10 -6.92 -6.79
N VAL A 158 -2.38 -5.85 -6.47
CA VAL A 158 -2.88 -4.46 -6.50
C VAL A 158 -2.22 -3.63 -7.61
N ASP A 159 -1.29 -4.23 -8.37
CA ASP A 159 -0.53 -3.60 -9.44
C ASP A 159 -1.39 -2.99 -10.56
N SER A 160 -2.59 -3.53 -10.80
CA SER A 160 -3.54 -2.95 -11.77
C SER A 160 -4.09 -1.57 -11.36
N LEU A 161 -4.01 -1.22 -10.07
CA LEU A 161 -4.49 0.04 -9.50
C LEU A 161 -3.35 0.98 -9.07
N VAL A 162 -2.10 0.57 -9.28
CA VAL A 162 -0.92 1.27 -8.77
C VAL A 162 0.12 1.43 -9.86
N THR A 163 0.54 2.67 -10.11
CA THR A 163 1.70 2.97 -10.95
C THR A 163 2.83 3.52 -10.11
N VAL A 164 3.99 2.87 -10.18
CA VAL A 164 5.20 3.28 -9.43
C VAL A 164 6.16 4.02 -10.35
N GLY A 165 6.46 5.28 -10.06
CA GLY A 165 7.47 6.11 -10.73
C GLY A 165 8.78 6.21 -9.94
N VAL A 166 9.90 6.40 -10.63
CA VAL A 166 11.18 6.78 -10.00
C VAL A 166 11.41 8.26 -10.27
N ARG A 167 11.30 9.10 -9.24
CA ARG A 167 11.40 10.55 -9.38
C ARG A 167 11.68 11.23 -8.05
N ASP A 168 12.53 12.26 -8.05
CA ASP A 168 12.67 13.14 -6.89
C ASP A 168 11.59 14.21 -6.92
N ILE A 169 10.46 13.96 -6.25
CA ILE A 169 9.34 14.90 -6.19
C ILE A 169 9.72 16.23 -5.50
N GLN A 170 10.72 16.24 -4.60
CA GLN A 170 11.13 17.48 -3.93
C GLN A 170 11.90 18.40 -4.87
N GLY A 171 12.73 17.83 -5.75
CA GLY A 171 13.55 18.58 -6.71
C GLY A 171 12.87 18.83 -8.05
N GLU A 172 12.15 17.84 -8.57
CA GLU A 172 11.59 17.82 -9.92
C GLU A 172 10.06 18.02 -9.96
N GLY A 173 9.39 17.98 -8.81
CA GLY A 173 7.93 17.97 -8.72
C GLY A 173 7.29 16.69 -9.26
N PHE A 174 5.96 16.60 -9.17
CA PHE A 174 5.16 15.61 -9.87
C PHE A 174 5.15 15.86 -11.40
N PRO A 175 5.01 14.81 -12.22
CA PRO A 175 4.91 14.95 -13.67
C PRO A 175 3.71 15.80 -14.11
N ASP A 176 3.93 16.69 -15.07
CA ASP A 176 2.92 17.65 -15.55
C ASP A 176 1.67 17.02 -16.16
N GLU A 177 1.74 15.75 -16.56
CA GLU A 177 0.59 14.98 -17.05
C GLU A 177 -0.54 14.84 -16.03
N TYR A 178 -0.24 14.98 -14.72
CA TYR A 178 -1.23 14.91 -13.64
C TYR A 178 -1.80 16.28 -13.22
N SER A 179 -1.44 17.36 -13.92
CA SER A 179 -1.86 18.73 -13.56
C SER A 179 -3.39 18.87 -13.54
N GLY A 180 -3.95 19.25 -12.40
CA GLY A 180 -5.40 19.42 -12.20
C GLY A 180 -6.22 18.13 -12.22
N LEU A 181 -5.58 16.95 -12.08
CA LEU A 181 -6.25 15.65 -12.20
C LEU A 181 -6.37 14.87 -10.88
N ALA A 182 -5.55 15.18 -9.87
CA ALA A 182 -5.52 14.44 -8.62
C ALA A 182 -6.66 14.86 -7.69
N ASP A 183 -7.40 13.87 -7.16
CA ASP A 183 -8.38 14.09 -6.09
C ASP A 183 -7.67 14.32 -4.76
N SER A 184 -6.56 13.62 -4.53
CA SER A 184 -5.74 13.83 -3.36
C SER A 184 -4.25 13.59 -3.59
N VAL A 185 -3.44 14.26 -2.79
CA VAL A 185 -1.99 14.10 -2.76
C VAL A 185 -1.53 13.79 -1.34
N PHE A 186 -0.66 12.80 -1.18
CA PHE A 186 -0.01 12.46 0.07
C PHE A 186 1.51 12.60 -0.01
N LEU A 187 2.09 13.29 0.97
CA LEU A 187 3.52 13.54 1.08
C LEU A 187 4.11 12.94 2.38
N ASP A 188 4.91 11.89 2.26
CA ASP A 188 5.83 11.38 3.29
C ASP A 188 7.27 11.56 2.79
N LEU A 189 7.79 12.76 3.00
CA LEU A 189 9.07 13.24 2.50
C LEU A 189 9.85 13.94 3.62
N PRO A 190 11.19 13.99 3.56
CA PRO A 190 11.97 14.72 4.57
C PRO A 190 11.76 16.24 4.50
N GLN A 191 11.48 16.79 3.31
CA GLN A 191 11.26 18.21 3.06
C GLN A 191 9.99 18.44 2.21
N PRO A 192 8.80 18.12 2.74
CA PRO A 192 7.55 18.12 1.96
C PRO A 192 7.18 19.53 1.48
N TRP A 193 7.60 20.60 2.18
CA TRP A 193 7.41 21.99 1.76
C TRP A 193 8.00 22.30 0.37
N LEU A 194 9.02 21.57 -0.10
CA LEU A 194 9.56 21.73 -1.45
C LEU A 194 8.64 21.15 -2.53
N ALA A 195 7.88 20.11 -2.19
CA ALA A 195 6.92 19.47 -3.08
C ALA A 195 5.56 20.19 -3.12
N VAL A 196 5.23 20.99 -2.10
CA VAL A 196 3.92 21.68 -1.98
C VAL A 196 3.53 22.46 -3.24
N PRO A 197 4.40 23.27 -3.88
CA PRO A 197 4.02 23.99 -5.10
C PRO A 197 3.63 23.06 -6.25
N SER A 198 4.36 21.96 -6.41
CA SER A 198 4.05 20.98 -7.42
C SER A 198 2.78 20.20 -7.08
N ALA A 199 2.62 19.75 -5.84
CA ALA A 199 1.42 19.08 -5.36
C ALA A 199 0.16 19.92 -5.60
N GLY A 200 0.23 21.22 -5.30
CA GLY A 200 -0.87 22.15 -5.54
C GLY A 200 -1.30 22.25 -7.00
N LYS A 201 -0.35 22.21 -7.94
CA LYS A 201 -0.63 22.18 -9.39
C LYS A 201 -1.35 20.90 -9.83
N MET A 202 -1.12 19.79 -9.13
CA MET A 202 -1.70 18.49 -9.50
C MET A 202 -3.15 18.33 -9.06
N LEU A 203 -3.54 19.02 -7.98
CA LEU A 203 -4.86 18.87 -7.39
C LEU A 203 -5.96 19.46 -8.29
N LYS A 204 -7.11 18.79 -8.30
CA LYS A 204 -8.39 19.40 -8.73
C LYS A 204 -8.73 20.59 -7.82
N GLN A 205 -9.69 21.41 -8.24
CA GLN A 205 -10.09 22.63 -7.52
C GLN A 205 -10.50 22.38 -6.06
N ASP A 206 -11.05 21.20 -5.75
CA ASP A 206 -11.50 20.72 -4.45
C ASP A 206 -10.64 19.58 -3.89
N GLY A 207 -9.45 19.37 -4.46
CA GLY A 207 -8.56 18.28 -4.05
C GLY A 207 -7.94 18.49 -2.67
N THR A 208 -7.60 17.38 -2.01
CA THR A 208 -7.04 17.40 -0.66
C THR A 208 -5.55 17.05 -0.64
N LEU A 209 -4.81 17.67 0.29
CA LEU A 209 -3.38 17.42 0.47
C LEU A 209 -3.10 17.05 1.93
N CYS A 210 -2.35 15.99 2.13
CA CYS A 210 -1.85 15.59 3.44
C CYS A 210 -0.33 15.45 3.39
N SER A 211 0.34 16.00 4.40
CA SER A 211 1.77 15.80 4.62
C SER A 211 1.98 15.12 5.96
N PHE A 212 2.77 14.05 5.98
CA PHE A 212 3.21 13.39 7.19
C PHE A 212 4.60 13.88 7.59
N SER A 213 4.82 14.21 8.85
CA SER A 213 6.09 14.75 9.33
C SER A 213 6.32 14.41 10.80
N PRO A 214 7.47 13.80 11.16
CA PRO A 214 7.76 13.46 12.56
C PRO A 214 8.13 14.68 13.42
N CYS A 215 8.69 15.75 12.83
CA CYS A 215 9.17 16.92 13.56
C CYS A 215 8.27 18.15 13.35
N ILE A 216 8.04 18.93 14.42
CA ILE A 216 7.17 20.10 14.37
C ILE A 216 7.71 21.20 13.45
N GLU A 217 9.02 21.31 13.29
CA GLU A 217 9.68 22.28 12.40
C GLU A 217 9.37 21.96 10.92
N GLN A 218 9.22 20.67 10.59
CA GLN A 218 8.80 20.25 9.25
C GLN A 218 7.34 20.64 8.99
N VAL A 219 6.47 20.48 10.00
CA VAL A 219 5.08 20.92 9.94
C VAL A 219 4.99 22.44 9.73
N GLN A 220 5.75 23.23 10.51
CA GLN A 220 5.78 24.69 10.40
C GLN A 220 6.14 25.15 8.97
N ARG A 221 7.23 24.63 8.42
CA ARG A 221 7.68 24.96 7.05
C ARG A 221 6.65 24.56 5.99
N THR A 222 6.00 23.41 6.18
CA THR A 222 4.97 22.93 5.27
C THR A 222 3.74 23.83 5.30
N CYS A 223 3.26 24.20 6.49
CA CYS A 223 2.17 25.15 6.66
C CYS A 223 2.49 26.53 6.04
N GLU A 224 3.72 27.03 6.18
CA GLU A 224 4.14 28.26 5.51
C GLU A 224 4.12 28.14 3.99
N ALA A 225 4.59 27.02 3.43
CA ALA A 225 4.54 26.77 1.99
C ALA A 225 3.09 26.66 1.47
N LEU A 226 2.21 26.01 2.22
CA LEU A 226 0.78 25.90 1.89
C LEU A 226 0.11 27.28 1.83
N LYS A 227 0.33 28.13 2.86
CA LYS A 227 -0.21 29.50 2.90
C LYS A 227 0.27 30.36 1.72
N LYS A 228 1.53 30.20 1.32
CA LYS A 228 2.11 30.97 0.20
C LYS A 228 1.62 30.52 -1.17
N THR A 229 1.31 29.23 -1.34
CA THR A 229 1.14 28.64 -2.67
C THR A 229 -0.31 28.36 -3.03
N LEU A 230 -1.14 27.99 -2.06
CA LEU A 230 -2.46 27.42 -2.32
C LEU A 230 -3.61 28.31 -1.84
N GLU A 231 -3.34 29.57 -1.45
CA GLU A 231 -4.33 30.50 -0.86
C GLU A 231 -5.22 29.85 0.20
N VAL A 232 -4.67 28.89 0.95
CA VAL A 232 -5.43 28.12 1.95
C VAL A 232 -5.64 29.00 3.17
N ASN A 233 -6.90 29.29 3.50
CA ASN A 233 -7.27 29.85 4.79
C ASN A 233 -7.15 28.75 5.86
N LEU A 234 -5.92 28.53 6.35
CA LEU A 234 -5.61 27.68 7.51
C LEU A 234 -5.86 28.42 8.83
#